data_AF-A0A3B0S011-F1
#
_entry.id   AF-A0A3B0S011-F1
#
_cell.length_a   1.000
_cell.length_b   1.000
_cell.length_c   1.000
_cell.angle_alpha   90.00
_cell.angle_beta   90.00
_cell.angle_gamma   90.00
#
_symmetry.space_group_name_H-M   'P 1'
#
loop_
_entity.id
_entity.type
_entity.pdbx_description
1 polymer ?
#
loop_
_entity_poly.entity_id
_entity_poly.type
_entity_poly.pdbx_seq_one_letter_code
_entity_poly.pdbx_strand_id
1 'polypeptide(L)'
;MQLIEHLNALIDHSNSYVQVQLAKEDLQRIIKLEALVHECASLEDLIKAGLYLGWTSGDLRTHEIAEPLKNFIAAYRELEVHGPPGDREAKMMDAWRKFHAERMVKLIHCL
;
A
#
# COMPACT_ATOMS: atom_id res chain seq x y z
N MET A 1 1.69 10.87 8.26
CA MET A 1 2.30 10.24 7.07
C MET A 1 1.39 10.54 5.90
N GLN A 2 1.92 11.14 4.83
CA GLN A 2 1.14 11.67 3.70
C GLN A 2 0.20 10.64 3.04
N LEU A 3 0.53 9.35 3.06
CA LEU A 3 -0.34 8.31 2.51
C LEU A 3 -1.65 8.12 3.32
N ILE A 4 -1.55 8.06 4.65
CA ILE A 4 -2.73 7.93 5.51
C ILE A 4 -3.63 9.15 5.36
N GLU A 5 -3.04 10.35 5.33
CA GLU A 5 -3.76 11.61 5.10
C GLU A 5 -4.46 11.61 3.73
N HIS A 6 -3.77 11.14 2.69
CA HIS A 6 -4.35 10.98 1.35
C HIS A 6 -5.55 10.03 1.34
N LEU A 7 -5.46 8.89 2.00
CA LEU A 7 -6.55 7.92 2.08
C LEU A 7 -7.74 8.45 2.89
N ASN A 8 -7.50 9.13 4.02
CA ASN A 8 -8.55 9.78 4.80
C ASN A 8 -9.26 10.88 3.99
N ALA A 9 -8.51 11.70 3.27
CA ALA A 9 -9.10 12.71 2.39
C ALA A 9 -9.97 12.09 1.28
N LEU A 10 -9.58 10.94 0.73
CA LEU A 10 -10.41 10.20 -0.23
C LEU A 10 -11.71 9.68 0.42
N ILE A 11 -11.64 9.21 1.66
CA ILE A 11 -12.80 8.72 2.42
C ILE A 11 -13.78 9.87 2.71
N ASP A 12 -13.27 11.04 3.09
CA ASP A 12 -14.09 12.17 3.54
C ASP A 12 -14.66 12.99 2.39
N HIS A 13 -14.00 13.01 1.23
CA HIS A 13 -14.34 13.92 0.13
C HIS A 13 -14.75 13.25 -1.18
N SER A 14 -14.64 11.92 -1.31
CA SER A 14 -15.11 11.24 -2.53
C SER A 14 -16.63 11.03 -2.51
N ASN A 15 -17.28 11.37 -3.63
CA ASN A 15 -18.69 11.06 -3.87
C ASN A 15 -18.91 9.62 -4.41
N SER A 16 -17.84 8.87 -4.68
CA SER A 16 -17.92 7.50 -5.20
C SER A 16 -17.84 6.49 -4.07
N TYR A 17 -18.93 5.75 -3.85
CA TYR A 17 -18.99 4.68 -2.85
C TYR A 17 -17.87 3.64 -3.05
N VAL A 18 -17.55 3.30 -4.30
CA VAL A 18 -16.48 2.35 -4.63
C VAL A 18 -15.11 2.89 -4.21
N GLN A 19 -14.83 4.17 -4.49
CA GLN A 19 -13.56 4.79 -4.10
C GLN A 19 -13.42 4.89 -2.57
N VAL A 20 -14.50 5.26 -1.88
CA VAL A 20 -14.51 5.34 -0.41
C VAL A 20 -14.27 3.96 0.19
N GLN A 21 -14.95 2.92 -0.31
CA GLN A 21 -14.79 1.57 0.20
C GLN A 21 -13.35 1.06 -0.04
N LEU A 22 -12.82 1.25 -1.25
CA LEU A 22 -11.45 0.86 -1.57
C LEU A 22 -10.42 1.60 -0.68
N ALA A 23 -10.60 2.90 -0.46
CA ALA A 23 -9.72 3.69 0.41
C ALA A 23 -9.77 3.23 1.87
N LYS A 24 -10.95 2.83 2.39
CA LYS A 24 -11.07 2.24 3.73
C LYS A 24 -10.31 0.93 3.86
N GLU A 25 -10.45 0.05 2.87
CA GLU A 25 -9.71 -1.20 2.86
C GLU A 25 -8.20 -0.98 2.75
N ASP A 26 -7.78 -0.04 1.90
CA ASP A 26 -6.37 0.33 1.78
C ASP A 26 -5.82 0.88 3.09
N LEU A 27 -6.56 1.75 3.77
CA LEU A 27 -6.16 2.26 5.08
C LEU A 27 -5.96 1.13 6.09
N GLN A 28 -6.86 0.13 6.12
CA GLN A 28 -6.69 -1.05 6.98
C GLN A 28 -5.46 -1.87 6.62
N ARG A 29 -5.13 -2.02 5.33
CA ARG A 29 -3.92 -2.72 4.86
C ARG A 29 -2.65 -1.96 5.24
N ILE A 30 -2.67 -0.63 5.15
CA ILE A 30 -1.55 0.22 5.56
C ILE A 30 -1.30 0.12 7.07
N ILE A 31 -2.35 0.15 7.89
CA ILE A 31 -2.21 -0.05 9.35
C ILE A 31 -1.60 -1.43 9.67
N LYS A 32 -2.01 -2.48 8.95
CA LYS A 32 -1.40 -3.81 9.11
C LYS A 32 0.06 -3.83 8.66
N LEU A 33 0.37 -3.15 7.55
CA LEU A 33 1.74 -3.05 7.05
C LEU A 33 2.65 -2.33 8.05
N GLU A 34 2.17 -1.25 8.67
CA GLU A 34 2.87 -0.52 9.73
C GLU A 34 3.21 -1.44 10.92
N ALA A 35 2.25 -2.24 11.39
CA ALA A 35 2.50 -3.23 12.44
C ALA A 35 3.59 -4.24 12.01
N LEU A 36 3.52 -4.76 10.77
CA LEU A 36 4.52 -5.69 10.25
C LEU A 36 5.91 -5.08 10.14
N VAL A 37 6.04 -3.77 9.87
CA VAL A 37 7.35 -3.09 9.85
C VAL A 37 8.08 -3.24 11.18
N HIS A 38 7.34 -3.22 12.30
CA HIS A 38 7.89 -3.35 13.64
C HIS A 38 8.11 -4.81 14.08
N GLU A 39 7.34 -5.75 13.53
CA GLU A 39 7.44 -7.18 13.85
C GLU A 39 8.52 -7.91 13.04
N CYS A 40 8.74 -7.51 11.79
CA CYS A 40 9.66 -8.19 10.89
C CYS A 40 11.13 -7.72 11.07
N ALA A 41 12.02 -8.68 11.32
CA ALA A 41 13.44 -8.40 11.48
C ALA A 41 14.14 -7.98 10.17
N SER A 42 13.66 -8.46 9.02
CA SER A 42 14.28 -8.23 7.71
C SER A 42 13.30 -7.66 6.69
N LEU A 43 13.83 -7.04 5.63
CA LEU A 43 13.01 -6.56 4.50
C LEU A 43 12.37 -7.73 3.77
N GLU A 44 13.06 -8.86 3.69
CA GLU A 44 12.57 -10.06 3.03
C GLU A 44 11.33 -10.62 3.75
N ASP A 45 11.38 -10.70 5.08
CA ASP A 45 10.24 -11.17 5.88
C ASP A 45 9.06 -10.21 5.79
N LEU A 46 9.34 -8.90 5.83
CA LEU A 46 8.32 -7.87 5.64
C LEU A 46 7.67 -7.97 4.25
N ILE A 47 8.46 -8.15 3.20
CA ILE A 47 7.93 -8.34 1.84
C ILE A 47 7.05 -9.59 1.79
N LYS A 48 7.51 -10.72 2.32
CA LYS A 48 6.73 -11.96 2.33
C LYS A 48 5.41 -11.78 3.05
N ALA A 49 5.40 -11.17 4.24
CA ALA A 49 4.17 -10.91 5.00
C ALA A 49 3.28 -9.88 4.30
N GLY A 50 3.87 -8.80 3.78
CA GLY A 50 3.16 -7.69 3.14
C GLY A 50 2.49 -8.06 1.82
N LEU A 51 2.98 -9.08 1.10
CA LEU A 51 2.33 -9.58 -0.13
C LEU A 51 0.94 -10.18 0.15
N TYR A 52 0.69 -10.72 1.34
CA TYR A 52 -0.55 -11.43 1.69
C TYR A 52 -1.48 -10.61 2.61
N LEU A 53 -1.52 -9.29 2.42
CA LEU A 53 -2.42 -8.39 3.15
C LEU A 53 -3.80 -8.23 2.50
N GLY A 54 -4.15 -9.04 1.50
CA GLY A 54 -5.43 -8.96 0.80
C GLY A 54 -5.49 -7.81 -0.21
N TRP A 55 -4.40 -7.56 -0.95
CA TRP A 55 -4.34 -6.49 -1.97
C TRP A 55 -5.16 -6.81 -3.22
N THR A 56 -5.41 -8.09 -3.47
CA THR A 56 -6.33 -8.58 -4.51
C THR A 56 -7.35 -9.54 -3.88
N SER A 57 -8.43 -9.87 -4.59
CA SER A 57 -9.42 -10.83 -4.10
C SER A 57 -8.76 -12.18 -3.78
N GLY A 58 -8.77 -12.55 -2.49
CA GLY A 58 -8.10 -13.75 -1.99
C GLY A 58 -6.59 -13.81 -2.25
N ASP A 59 -5.93 -12.68 -2.53
CA ASP A 59 -4.53 -12.59 -2.95
C ASP A 59 -4.14 -13.43 -4.18
N LEU A 60 -5.13 -13.90 -4.95
CA LEU A 60 -4.93 -14.83 -6.07
C LEU A 60 -4.10 -14.22 -7.21
N ARG A 61 -4.14 -12.89 -7.35
CA ARG A 61 -3.48 -12.15 -8.43
C ARG A 61 -2.34 -11.26 -7.92
N THR A 62 -1.94 -11.43 -6.66
CA THR A 62 -0.83 -10.66 -6.08
C THR A 62 0.45 -10.84 -6.88
N HIS A 63 0.69 -12.02 -7.47
CA HIS A 63 1.84 -12.27 -8.34
C HIS A 63 1.92 -11.31 -9.56
N GLU A 64 0.78 -10.82 -10.06
CA GLU A 64 0.73 -9.89 -11.19
C GLU A 64 1.07 -8.45 -10.82
N ILE A 65 1.03 -8.12 -9.52
CA ILE A 65 1.35 -6.80 -8.96
C ILE A 65 2.47 -6.88 -7.93
N ALA A 66 3.18 -8.02 -7.89
CA ALA A 66 4.14 -8.30 -6.84
C ALA A 66 5.32 -7.33 -6.89
N GLU A 67 5.79 -6.98 -8.08
CA GLU A 67 6.95 -6.09 -8.23
C GLU A 67 6.68 -4.65 -7.75
N PRO A 68 5.62 -3.95 -8.21
CA PRO A 68 5.33 -2.62 -7.67
C PRO A 68 4.94 -2.67 -6.19
N LEU A 69 4.31 -3.76 -5.71
CA LEU A 69 3.99 -3.94 -4.30
C LEU A 69 5.25 -4.11 -3.43
N LYS A 70 6.23 -4.89 -3.87
CA LYS A 70 7.53 -5.01 -3.19
C LYS A 70 8.23 -3.66 -3.08
N ASN A 71 8.24 -2.89 -4.16
CA ASN A 71 8.84 -1.55 -4.19
C ASN A 71 8.13 -0.60 -3.22
N PHE A 72 6.80 -0.66 -3.16
CA PHE A 72 6.02 0.09 -2.18
C PHE A 72 6.36 -0.32 -0.74
N ILE A 73 6.39 -1.62 -0.42
CA ILE A 73 6.72 -2.13 0.91
C ILE A 73 8.14 -1.70 1.34
N ALA A 74 9.11 -1.76 0.42
CA ALA A 74 10.47 -1.35 0.69
C ALA A 74 10.57 0.16 1.00
N ALA A 75 9.91 1.00 0.18
CA ALA A 75 9.89 2.44 0.39
C ALA A 75 9.15 2.83 1.69
N TYR A 76 8.08 2.10 2.03
CA TYR A 76 7.35 2.27 3.28
C TYR A 76 8.26 1.97 4.48
N ARG A 77 8.95 0.82 4.47
CA ARG A 77 9.91 0.46 5.54
C ARG A 77 11.02 1.49 5.67
N GLU A 78 11.57 1.98 4.56
CA GLU A 78 12.65 2.98 4.58
C GLU A 78 12.19 4.28 5.26
N LEU A 79 10.97 4.74 4.97
CA LEU A 79 10.38 5.91 5.59
C LEU A 79 10.16 5.70 7.10
N GLU A 80 9.56 4.58 7.49
CA GLU A 80 9.26 4.26 8.90
C GLU A 80 10.51 4.08 9.76
N VAL A 81 11.54 3.38 9.25
CA VAL A 81 12.75 3.07 10.04
C VAL A 81 13.68 4.27 10.15
N HIS A 82 13.83 5.06 9.08
CA HIS A 82 14.82 6.14 9.03
C HIS A 82 14.23 7.54 9.21
N GLY A 83 12.91 7.66 9.32
CA GLY A 83 12.21 8.93 9.35
C GLY A 83 12.40 9.76 8.07
N PRO A 84 11.77 10.96 7.99
CA PRO A 84 11.70 11.75 6.77
C PRO A 84 12.89 12.72 6.62
N PRO A 85 13.76 12.52 5.62
CA PRO A 85 14.19 13.57 4.72
C PRO A 85 13.13 13.66 3.62
N GLY A 86 12.78 14.87 3.17
CA GLY A 86 11.62 15.09 2.29
C GLY A 86 11.56 14.22 1.01
N ASP A 87 12.69 13.66 0.56
CA ASP A 87 12.77 12.75 -0.58
C ASP A 87 12.21 11.33 -0.28
N ARG A 88 12.27 10.83 0.97
CA ARG A 88 11.74 9.49 1.30
C ARG A 88 10.23 9.43 1.26
N GLU A 89 9.55 10.46 1.76
CA GLU A 89 8.09 10.52 1.71
C GLU A 89 7.60 10.64 0.25
N ALA A 90 8.28 11.45 -0.56
CA ALA A 90 8.01 11.55 -2.00
C ALA A 90 8.21 10.20 -2.72
N LYS A 91 9.29 9.48 -2.43
CA LYS A 91 9.55 8.13 -2.98
C LYS A 91 8.49 7.11 -2.56
N MET A 92 8.10 7.11 -1.29
CA MET A 92 7.02 6.24 -0.79
C MET A 92 5.70 6.53 -1.51
N MET A 93 5.35 7.82 -1.66
CA MET A 93 4.13 8.23 -2.37
C MET A 93 4.17 7.89 -3.86
N ASP A 94 5.33 8.00 -4.52
CA ASP A 94 5.49 7.58 -5.91
C ASP A 94 5.34 6.07 -6.07
N ALA A 95 5.95 5.29 -5.17
CA ALA A 95 5.80 3.83 -5.15
C ALA A 95 4.34 3.41 -4.90
N TRP A 96 3.64 4.06 -3.98
CA TRP A 96 2.20 3.86 -3.76
C TRP A 96 1.39 4.12 -5.03
N ARG A 97 1.61 5.25 -5.71
CA ARG A 97 0.88 5.60 -6.93
C ARG A 97 1.06 4.57 -8.04
N LYS A 98 2.30 4.11 -8.25
CA LYS A 98 2.62 3.07 -9.25
C LYS A 98 1.92 1.75 -8.92
N PHE A 99 2.05 1.29 -7.67
CA PHE A 99 1.33 0.12 -7.18
C PHE A 99 -0.18 0.23 -7.35
N HIS A 100 -0.77 1.33 -6.89
CA HIS A 100 -2.21 1.54 -6.95
C HIS A 100 -2.71 1.57 -8.40
N ALA A 101 -2.01 2.23 -9.32
CA ALA A 101 -2.35 2.26 -10.73
C ALA A 101 -2.34 0.87 -11.36
N GLU A 102 -1.28 0.09 -11.14
CA GLU A 102 -1.18 -1.29 -11.64
C GLU A 102 -2.28 -2.18 -11.04
N ARG A 103 -2.51 -2.07 -9.74
CA ARG A 103 -3.58 -2.80 -9.05
C ARG A 103 -4.95 -2.46 -9.62
N MET A 104 -5.24 -1.19 -9.88
CA MET A 104 -6.52 -0.79 -10.45
C MET A 104 -6.74 -1.39 -11.84
N VAL A 105 -5.71 -1.42 -12.69
CA VAL A 105 -5.79 -2.12 -13.99
C VAL A 105 -6.14 -3.60 -13.80
N LYS A 106 -5.56 -4.28 -12.79
CA LYS A 106 -5.87 -5.68 -12.51
C LYS A 106 -7.26 -5.87 -11.92
N LEU A 107 -7.70 -5.00 -11.01
CA LEU A 107 -9.01 -5.07 -10.36
C LEU A 107 -10.16 -4.77 -11.32
N ILE A 108 -9.98 -3.95 -12.35
CA ILE A 108 -11.03 -3.69 -13.37
C ILE A 108 -11.47 -4.99 -14.07
N HIS A 109 -10.60 -5.99 -14.18
CA HIS A 109 -10.95 -7.30 -14.72
C HIS A 109 -11.58 -8.27 -13.70
N CYS A 110 -11.82 -7.81 -12.48
CA CYS A 110 -12.37 -8.60 -11.36
C CYS A 110 -13.62 -8.00 -10.73
N LEU A 111 -14.07 -6.83 -11.20
CA LEU A 111 -15.29 -6.14 -10.76
C LEU A 111 -16.51 -6.57 -11.59
#